data_AF-A0A2V2EWA7-F1
#
_entry.id   AF-A0A2V2EWA7-F1
#
_cell.length_a   1.000
_cell.length_b   1.000
_cell.length_c   1.000
_cell.angle_alpha   90.00
_cell.angle_beta   90.00
_cell.angle_gamma   90.00
#
_symmetry.space_group_name_H-M   'P 1'
#
loop_
_entity.id
_entity.type
_entity.pdbx_description
1 polymer ?
#
loop_
_entity_poly.entity_id
_entity_poly.type
_entity_poly.pdbx_seq_one_letter_code
_entity_poly.pdbx_strand_id
1 'polypeptide(L)'
;MSIISNYGRSFGSYDHDELTERAKRVVCKHCGGELVTALIVYDIYGGAGEELYCPHCQRQEFGVEKEIYDLAWYYVENFQFNYFYDMEENEVNFRLNVAKVADMLSWMLKNIGLLTKDGLKNEIPDYAYFKHRRRDKSE
;
A
#
# COMPACT_ATOMS: atom_id res chain seq x y z
N MET A 1 -4.80 5.43 4.13
CA MET A 1 -4.81 5.66 2.66
C MET A 1 -3.52 5.11 2.08
N SER A 2 -3.61 4.13 1.17
CA SER A 2 -2.44 3.61 0.45
C SER A 2 -1.84 4.72 -0.43
N ILE A 3 -0.51 4.83 -0.48
CA ILE A 3 0.18 5.79 -1.36
C ILE A 3 -0.11 5.54 -2.86
N ILE A 4 -0.59 4.34 -3.17
CA ILE A 4 -1.02 3.93 -4.52
C ILE A 4 -2.47 4.36 -4.79
N SER A 5 -3.29 4.66 -3.78
CA SER A 5 -4.67 5.15 -3.94
C SER A 5 -4.75 6.50 -4.67
N ASN A 6 -3.63 7.22 -4.82
CA ASN A 6 -3.57 8.52 -5.49
C ASN A 6 -3.48 8.46 -7.03
N TYR A 7 -3.67 7.28 -7.64
CA TYR A 7 -3.86 7.19 -9.10
C TYR A 7 -5.30 7.60 -9.50
N GLY A 8 -5.64 8.88 -9.26
CA GLY A 8 -6.51 9.66 -10.15
C GLY A 8 -7.99 9.30 -10.34
N ARG A 9 -8.65 8.55 -9.45
CA ARG A 9 -10.11 8.33 -9.55
C ARG A 9 -10.86 8.66 -8.27
N SER A 10 -12.08 9.19 -8.42
CA SER A 10 -13.01 9.44 -7.32
C SER A 10 -13.34 8.14 -6.60
N PHE A 11 -13.55 8.20 -5.28
CA PHE A 11 -14.02 7.09 -4.45
C PHE A 11 -15.09 6.25 -5.19
N GLY A 12 -14.90 4.92 -5.24
CA GLY A 12 -15.89 3.99 -5.80
C GLY A 12 -15.92 3.83 -7.33
N SER A 13 -14.86 4.16 -8.08
CA SER A 13 -14.83 4.03 -9.55
C SER A 13 -13.67 3.18 -10.11
N TYR A 14 -13.27 2.15 -9.37
CA TYR A 14 -12.34 1.16 -9.91
C TYR A 14 -13.06 0.18 -10.83
N ASP A 15 -12.36 -0.27 -11.86
CA ASP A 15 -12.85 -1.29 -12.76
C ASP A 15 -12.67 -2.68 -12.12
N HIS A 16 -13.64 -3.58 -12.28
CA HIS A 16 -13.61 -4.93 -11.70
C HIS A 16 -12.36 -5.71 -12.09
N ASP A 17 -11.96 -5.62 -13.35
CA ASP A 17 -10.81 -6.35 -13.88
C ASP A 17 -9.51 -5.77 -13.28
N GLU A 18 -9.42 -4.44 -13.14
CA GLU A 18 -8.28 -3.78 -12.51
C GLU A 18 -8.09 -4.21 -11.05
N LEU A 19 -9.19 -4.27 -10.29
CA LEU A 19 -9.15 -4.72 -8.89
C LEU A 19 -8.80 -6.21 -8.80
N THR A 20 -9.36 -7.03 -9.69
CA THR A 20 -9.11 -8.47 -9.71
C THR A 20 -7.65 -8.78 -10.05
N GLU A 21 -7.07 -8.10 -11.05
CA GLU A 21 -5.64 -8.23 -11.35
C GLU A 21 -4.76 -7.71 -10.21
N ARG A 22 -5.22 -6.68 -9.49
CA ARG A 22 -4.52 -6.20 -8.30
C ARG A 22 -4.54 -7.20 -7.16
N ALA A 23 -5.70 -7.77 -6.84
CA ALA A 23 -5.87 -8.76 -5.79
C ALA A 23 -4.91 -9.95 -5.94
N LYS A 24 -4.58 -10.35 -7.17
CA LYS A 24 -3.64 -11.46 -7.46
C LYS A 24 -2.20 -11.21 -7.02
N ARG A 25 -1.77 -9.96 -6.93
CA ARG A 25 -0.36 -9.58 -6.66
C ARG A 25 -0.15 -8.96 -5.29
N VAL A 26 -1.14 -8.22 -4.78
CA VAL A 26 -1.00 -7.49 -3.52
C VAL A 26 -1.47 -8.30 -2.32
N VAL A 27 -0.93 -7.94 -1.16
CA VAL A 27 -1.34 -8.46 0.14
C VAL A 27 -1.78 -7.33 1.07
N CYS A 28 -2.55 -7.68 2.11
CA CYS A 28 -2.91 -6.75 3.17
C CYS A 28 -1.65 -6.28 3.91
N LYS A 29 -1.37 -4.98 3.87
CA LYS A 29 -0.15 -4.41 4.50
C LYS A 29 -0.06 -4.62 6.02
N HIS A 30 -1.16 -4.97 6.67
CA HIS A 30 -1.20 -5.17 8.11
C HIS A 30 -1.07 -6.62 8.54
N CYS A 31 -1.50 -7.59 7.73
CA CYS A 31 -1.45 -9.00 8.12
C CYS A 31 -0.79 -9.92 7.09
N GLY A 32 -0.39 -9.41 5.92
CA GLY A 32 0.20 -10.21 4.85
C GLY A 32 -0.79 -11.14 4.13
N GLY A 33 -2.07 -11.13 4.53
CA GLY A 33 -3.10 -11.98 3.95
C GLY A 33 -3.55 -11.52 2.58
N GLU A 34 -4.07 -12.46 1.79
CA GLU A 34 -4.66 -12.20 0.48
C GLU A 34 -5.82 -11.20 0.56
N LEU A 35 -6.00 -10.42 -0.50
CA LEU A 35 -7.12 -9.49 -0.65
C LEU A 35 -8.12 -10.05 -1.66
N VAL A 36 -9.39 -9.74 -1.43
CA VAL A 36 -10.48 -10.14 -2.33
C VAL A 36 -11.23 -8.90 -2.79
N THR A 37 -11.80 -8.97 -3.98
CA THR A 37 -12.76 -7.97 -4.45
C THR A 37 -14.09 -8.15 -3.71
N ALA A 38 -14.62 -7.06 -3.16
CA ALA A 38 -15.87 -7.06 -2.41
C ALA A 38 -16.70 -5.83 -2.76
N LEU A 39 -18.03 -5.99 -2.80
CA LEU A 39 -18.96 -4.88 -2.89
C LEU A 39 -19.09 -4.21 -1.52
N ILE A 40 -18.68 -2.96 -1.41
CA ILE A 40 -18.75 -2.16 -0.20
C ILE A 40 -19.90 -1.16 -0.36
N VAL A 41 -20.86 -1.22 0.57
CA VAL A 41 -21.97 -0.24 0.67
C VAL A 41 -21.52 0.87 1.60
N TYR A 42 -21.42 2.09 1.07
CA TYR A 42 -20.90 3.25 1.81
C TYR A 42 -21.94 3.88 2.74
N ASP A 43 -23.22 3.84 2.35
CA ASP A 43 -24.33 4.39 3.12
C ASP A 43 -25.62 3.59 2.91
N ILE A 44 -26.50 3.64 3.91
CA ILE A 44 -27.81 2.97 3.90
C ILE A 44 -28.76 3.57 2.86
N TYR A 45 -28.56 4.82 2.44
CA TYR A 45 -29.39 5.51 1.45
C TYR A 45 -28.87 5.36 0.01
N GLY A 46 -27.74 4.68 -0.19
CA GLY A 46 -27.18 4.39 -1.49
C GLY A 46 -25.69 4.72 -1.59
N GLY A 47 -25.08 4.28 -2.70
CA GLY A 47 -23.63 4.32 -2.89
C GLY A 47 -23.01 2.98 -2.52
N ALA A 48 -22.71 2.20 -3.56
CA ALA A 48 -21.93 0.98 -3.42
C ALA A 48 -20.82 1.00 -4.48
N GLY A 49 -19.65 0.51 -4.11
CA GLY A 49 -18.50 0.41 -4.98
C GLY A 49 -17.81 -0.92 -4.77
N GLU A 50 -17.18 -1.45 -5.81
CA GLU A 50 -16.31 -2.58 -5.65
C GLU A 50 -14.93 -2.11 -5.19
N GLU A 51 -14.38 -2.77 -4.18
CA GLU A 51 -13.11 -2.43 -3.58
C GLU A 51 -12.36 -3.68 -3.13
N LEU A 52 -11.07 -3.52 -2.82
CA LEU A 52 -10.30 -4.58 -2.18
C LEU A 52 -10.56 -4.64 -0.68
N TYR A 53 -10.74 -5.86 -0.20
CA TYR A 53 -11.10 -6.17 1.17
C TYR A 53 -10.20 -7.27 1.71
N CYS A 54 -9.77 -7.12 2.96
CA CYS A 54 -9.01 -8.14 3.67
C CYS A 54 -9.96 -8.98 4.53
N PRO A 55 -10.19 -10.26 4.21
CA PRO A 55 -11.09 -11.12 5.00
C PRO A 55 -10.55 -11.39 6.42
N HIS A 56 -9.23 -11.36 6.59
CA HIS A 56 -8.59 -11.59 7.89
C HIS A 56 -8.69 -10.36 8.82
N CYS A 57 -8.39 -9.16 8.31
CA CYS A 57 -8.51 -7.92 9.08
C CYS A 57 -9.94 -7.35 9.10
N GLN A 58 -10.84 -7.91 8.31
CA GLN A 58 -12.21 -7.48 8.12
C GLN A 58 -12.35 -6.00 7.77
N ARG A 59 -11.52 -5.52 6.85
CA ARG A 59 -11.50 -4.11 6.47
C ARG A 59 -11.13 -3.89 5.02
N GLN A 60 -11.56 -2.75 4.49
CA GLN A 60 -11.09 -2.23 3.21
C GLN A 60 -9.58 -1.98 3.26
N GLU A 61 -8.86 -2.52 2.29
CA GLU A 61 -7.42 -2.34 2.15
C GLU A 61 -7.05 -2.46 0.67
N PHE A 62 -6.25 -1.52 0.15
CA PHE A 62 -5.85 -1.51 -1.25
C PHE A 62 -4.56 -2.32 -1.50
N GLY A 63 -3.90 -2.73 -0.42
CA GLY A 63 -2.78 -3.64 -0.42
C GLY A 63 -1.47 -3.03 -0.90
N VAL A 64 -0.40 -3.78 -0.67
CA VAL A 64 0.96 -3.52 -1.11
C VAL A 64 1.48 -4.76 -1.83
N GLU A 65 2.45 -4.60 -2.74
CA GLU A 65 3.08 -5.75 -3.40
C GLU A 65 3.72 -6.67 -2.35
N LYS A 66 3.65 -7.99 -2.57
CA LYS A 66 4.08 -8.99 -1.60
C LYS A 66 5.54 -8.81 -1.18
N GLU A 67 6.42 -8.52 -2.13
CA GLU A 67 7.84 -8.28 -1.90
C GLU A 67 8.07 -7.08 -0.99
N ILE A 68 7.23 -6.05 -1.09
CA ILE A 68 7.30 -4.86 -0.23
C ILE A 68 6.87 -5.21 1.19
N TYR A 69 5.81 -6.02 1.35
CA TYR A 69 5.37 -6.50 2.65
C TYR A 69 6.47 -7.32 3.34
N ASP A 70 7.06 -8.29 2.63
CA ASP A 70 8.09 -9.17 3.17
C ASP A 70 9.34 -8.36 3.61
N LEU A 71 9.76 -7.39 2.81
CA LEU A 71 10.85 -6.47 3.18
C LEU A 71 10.51 -5.61 4.39
N ALA A 72 9.28 -5.10 4.48
CA ALA A 72 8.83 -4.30 5.61
C ALA A 72 8.77 -5.12 6.90
N TRP A 73 8.26 -6.35 6.81
CA TRP A 73 8.21 -7.28 7.93
C TRP A 73 9.61 -7.60 8.44
N TYR A 74 10.51 -7.99 7.52
CA TYR A 74 11.92 -8.25 7.83
C TYR A 74 12.59 -7.04 8.49
N TYR A 75 12.37 -5.84 7.96
CA TYR A 75 12.93 -4.61 8.51
C TYR A 75 12.47 -4.34 9.94
N VAL A 76 11.16 -4.44 10.21
CA VAL A 76 10.62 -4.19 11.56
C VAL A 76 11.12 -5.24 12.55
N GLU A 77 11.13 -6.51 12.16
CA GLU A 77 11.62 -7.60 13.01
C GLU A 77 13.10 -7.44 13.39
N ASN A 78 13.96 -7.11 12.41
CA ASN A 78 15.40 -7.11 12.62
C ASN A 78 15.95 -5.79 13.15
N PHE A 79 15.28 -4.67 12.87
CA PHE A 79 15.75 -3.33 13.27
C PHE A 79 14.92 -2.71 14.41
N GLN A 80 13.95 -3.45 14.95
CA GLN A 80 13.08 -3.00 16.05
C GLN A 80 12.46 -1.62 15.78
N PHE A 81 12.10 -1.37 14.53
CA PHE A 81 11.49 -0.10 14.15
C PHE A 81 10.12 0.03 14.82
N ASN A 82 9.97 1.06 15.65
CA ASN A 82 8.71 1.39 16.30
C ASN A 82 8.38 2.87 16.03
N TYR A 83 7.26 3.14 15.37
CA TYR A 83 6.70 4.46 15.12
C TYR A 83 5.58 4.79 16.12
N PHE A 84 4.97 3.77 16.73
CA PHE A 84 3.83 3.87 17.62
C PHE A 84 4.28 3.68 19.08
N TYR A 85 5.11 4.60 19.57
CA TYR A 85 5.72 4.52 20.90
C TYR A 85 4.70 4.58 22.05
N ASP A 86 3.53 5.19 21.81
CA ASP A 86 2.47 5.31 22.81
C ASP A 86 1.61 4.04 22.94
N MET A 87 1.90 3.00 22.14
CA MET A 87 1.21 1.72 22.18
C MET A 87 2.10 0.66 22.81
N GLU A 88 1.48 -0.22 23.61
CA GLU A 88 2.16 -1.41 24.14
C GLU A 88 2.74 -2.27 23.01
N GLU A 89 3.96 -2.77 23.23
CA GLU A 89 4.64 -3.66 22.29
C GLU A 89 3.98 -5.05 22.30
N ASN A 90 3.13 -5.27 21.30
CA ASN A 90 2.43 -6.52 21.06
C ASN A 90 2.29 -6.78 19.55
N GLU A 91 1.63 -7.87 19.16
CA GLU A 91 1.42 -8.19 17.74
C GLU A 91 0.70 -7.08 16.96
N VAL A 92 -0.22 -6.36 17.61
CA VAL A 92 -0.96 -5.27 16.96
C VAL A 92 0.00 -4.12 16.67
N ASN A 93 0.80 -3.70 17.65
CA ASN A 93 1.85 -2.69 17.45
C ASN A 93 2.84 -3.11 16.36
N PHE A 94 3.31 -4.36 16.38
CA PHE A 94 4.21 -4.89 15.37
C PHE A 94 3.61 -4.79 13.95
N ARG A 95 2.37 -5.25 13.77
CA ARG A 95 1.65 -5.18 12.48
C ARG A 95 1.43 -3.75 11.99
N LEU A 96 1.21 -2.80 12.90
CA LEU A 96 1.11 -1.38 12.55
C LEU A 96 2.45 -0.82 12.07
N ASN A 97 3.55 -1.19 12.73
CA ASN A 97 4.90 -0.84 12.30
C ASN A 97 5.24 -1.42 10.93
N VAL A 98 4.91 -2.70 10.68
CA VAL A 98 5.09 -3.34 9.36
C VAL A 98 4.31 -2.57 8.30
N ALA A 99 3.03 -2.26 8.55
CA ALA A 99 2.22 -1.49 7.61
C ALA A 99 2.81 -0.10 7.33
N LYS A 100 3.37 0.56 8.36
CA LYS A 100 3.99 1.88 8.22
C LYS A 100 5.25 1.82 7.35
N VAL A 101 6.10 0.82 7.56
CA VAL A 101 7.31 0.62 6.76
C VAL A 101 6.94 0.22 5.33
N ALA A 102 5.95 -0.64 5.13
CA ALA A 102 5.45 -1.02 3.80
C ALA A 102 4.94 0.20 3.01
N ASP A 103 4.23 1.12 3.68
CA ASP A 103 3.84 2.40 3.08
C ASP A 103 5.08 3.22 2.68
N MET A 104 6.08 3.37 3.56
CA MET A 104 7.31 4.12 3.27
C MET A 104 8.08 3.54 2.07
N LEU A 105 8.23 2.21 2.02
CA LEU A 105 8.87 1.50 0.91
C LEU A 105 8.08 1.67 -0.38
N SER A 106 6.76 1.51 -0.35
CA SER A 106 5.88 1.73 -1.51
C SER A 106 6.01 3.15 -2.05
N TRP A 107 6.05 4.15 -1.17
CA TRP A 107 6.27 5.54 -1.57
C TRP A 107 7.64 5.72 -2.22
N MET A 108 8.70 5.19 -1.61
CA MET A 108 10.06 5.31 -2.14
C MET A 108 10.17 4.66 -3.52
N LEU A 109 9.75 3.40 -3.67
CA LEU A 109 9.78 2.64 -4.92
C LEU A 109 8.94 3.31 -6.02
N LYS A 110 7.77 3.85 -5.67
CA LYS A 110 6.94 4.62 -6.61
C LYS A 110 7.68 5.87 -7.08
N ASN A 111 8.27 6.63 -6.15
CA ASN A 111 8.95 7.86 -6.50
C ASN A 111 10.20 7.60 -7.32
N ILE A 112 10.91 6.48 -7.11
CA ILE A 112 12.05 6.08 -7.95
C ILE A 112 11.65 5.40 -9.26
N GLY A 113 10.36 5.28 -9.57
CA GLY A 113 9.88 4.73 -10.83
C GLY A 113 9.90 3.20 -10.91
N LEU A 114 10.17 2.51 -9.80
CA LEU A 114 10.18 1.06 -9.68
C LEU A 114 8.82 0.45 -9.36
N LEU A 115 7.91 1.21 -8.77
CA LEU A 115 6.54 0.76 -8.48
C LEU A 115 5.53 1.55 -9.29
N THR A 116 4.70 0.84 -10.05
CA THR A 116 3.64 1.40 -10.89
C THR A 116 2.26 0.94 -10.42
N LYS A 117 1.21 1.34 -11.14
CA LYS A 117 -0.13 0.78 -10.92
C LYS A 117 -0.17 -0.73 -11.19
N ASP A 118 0.66 -1.22 -12.11
CA ASP A 118 0.70 -2.61 -12.56
C ASP A 118 1.67 -3.48 -11.74
N GLY A 119 2.29 -2.92 -10.69
CA GLY A 119 3.22 -3.62 -9.80
C GLY A 119 4.66 -3.14 -9.92
N LEU A 120 5.59 -3.95 -9.41
CA LEU A 120 7.03 -3.70 -9.45
C LEU A 120 7.58 -3.91 -10.87
N LYS A 121 8.43 -2.99 -11.31
CA LYS A 121 9.16 -3.12 -12.57
C LYS A 121 10.39 -4.00 -12.40
N ASN A 122 10.73 -4.73 -13.47
CA ASN A 122 11.98 -5.49 -13.59
C ASN A 122 13.15 -4.66 -14.14
N GLU A 123 12.90 -3.40 -14.52
CA GLU A 123 13.88 -2.52 -15.15
C GLU A 123 14.60 -1.65 -14.11
N ILE A 124 15.84 -1.27 -14.44
CA ILE A 124 16.62 -0.35 -13.61
C ILE A 124 16.00 1.05 -13.71
N PRO A 125 15.78 1.75 -12.59
CA PRO A 125 15.19 3.08 -12.63
C PRO A 125 16.20 4.11 -13.12
N ASP A 126 15.71 5.13 -13.83
CA ASP A 126 16.54 6.27 -14.23
C ASP A 126 16.85 7.16 -13.01
N TYR A 127 18.03 6.96 -12.44
CA TYR A 127 18.50 7.75 -11.30
C TYR A 127 18.86 9.20 -11.67
N ALA A 128 19.02 9.53 -12.96
CA ALA A 128 19.30 10.91 -13.39
C ALA A 128 18.09 11.83 -13.16
N TYR A 129 16.87 11.29 -13.25
CA TYR A 129 15.62 11.98 -12.98
C TYR A 129 15.57 12.64 -11.58
N PHE A 130 16.23 12.04 -10.56
CA PHE A 130 16.26 12.58 -9.20
C PHE A 130 17.29 13.69 -8.98
N LYS A 131 18.20 13.94 -9.93
CA LYS A 131 19.18 15.03 -9.80
C LYS A 131 18.51 16.41 -9.80
N HIS A 132 17.37 16.55 -10.50
CA HIS A 132 16.68 17.83 -10.72
C HIS A 132 15.53 18.11 -9.74
N ARG A 133 15.03 17.11 -8.99
CA ARG A 133 13.94 17.32 -8.01
C ARG A 133 14.40 17.75 -6.61
N ARG A 134 15.70 18.03 -6.41
CA ARG A 134 16.20 18.57 -5.13
C ARG A 134 15.70 20.00 -4.93
N ARG A 135 14.47 20.17 -4.44
CA ARG A 135 13.93 21.45 -3.96
C ARG A 135 14.29 22.64 -4.87
N ASP A 136 13.69 22.72 -6.06
CA ASP A 136 13.47 24.05 -6.63
C ASP A 136 12.38 24.72 -5.78
N LYS A 137 12.82 25.25 -4.63
CA LYS A 137 12.15 26.33 -3.93
C LYS A 137 12.68 27.62 -4.55
N SER A 138 12.17 27.95 -5.72
CA SER A 138 12.33 29.28 -6.31
C SER A 138 11.04 29.61 -7.02
N GLU A 139 10.07 30.06 -6.22
CA GLU A 139 9.28 31.30 -6.35
C GLU A 139 8.15 31.32 -5.32
#